data_AF-A0A238VUG3-F1
#
_entry.id   AF-A0A238VUG3-F1
#
_cell.length_a   1.000
_cell.length_b   1.000
_cell.length_c   1.000
_cell.angle_alpha   90.00
_cell.angle_beta   90.00
_cell.angle_gamma   90.00
#
_symmetry.space_group_name_H-M   'P 1'
#
loop_
_entity.id
_entity.type
_entity.pdbx_description
1 polymer ?
#
loop_
_entity_poly.entity_id
_entity_poly.type
_entity_poly.pdbx_seq_one_letter_code
_entity_poly.pdbx_strand_id
1 'polypeptide(L)'
;MKKLLIINILILSLISCSEKQKKEPESYIENRTSFFDLRNSDWTKNDWIRKPENLKIIHETFKKFGYENLEKLINKYDNEFLIENIYIKRNFDNLIDSLELSYKNLKTENKYYVEFWERRKKEKNDSIVYEIIREIKSQKENNEKLICDNRFVNDTLFDLLKIEFYDKDLNNEKAEKDFEKLKNYGFHQSAYNLLYERHEYSELKLDRDKMKTDLTKSSEFINPWFQDNTK
;
A
#
# COMPACT_ATOMS: atom_id res chain seq x y z
N MET A 1 56.93 17.00 -28.19
CA MET A 1 55.66 17.51 -28.77
C MET A 1 54.60 16.42 -28.95
N LYS A 2 54.85 15.28 -29.62
CA LYS A 2 53.84 14.20 -29.77
C LYS A 2 53.28 13.63 -28.46
N LYS A 3 54.09 13.50 -27.39
CA LYS A 3 53.61 13.07 -26.05
C LYS A 3 52.68 14.08 -25.36
N LEU A 4 52.88 15.38 -25.58
CA LEU A 4 52.04 16.44 -25.01
C LEU A 4 50.67 16.50 -25.71
N LEU A 5 50.66 16.22 -27.01
CA LEU A 5 49.45 16.19 -27.83
C LEU A 5 48.56 14.97 -27.49
N ILE A 6 49.17 13.81 -27.21
CA ILE A 6 48.45 12.61 -26.75
C ILE A 6 47.85 12.81 -25.35
N ILE A 7 48.57 13.48 -24.43
CA ILE A 7 48.06 13.80 -23.08
C ILE A 7 46.88 14.78 -23.15
N ASN A 8 46.92 15.79 -24.02
CA ASN A 8 45.80 16.73 -24.18
C ASN A 8 44.56 16.07 -24.82
N ILE A 9 44.73 15.13 -25.76
CA ILE A 9 43.61 14.38 -26.34
C ILE A 9 42.94 13.48 -25.30
N LEU A 10 43.73 12.83 -24.44
CA LEU A 10 43.21 11.99 -23.34
C LEU A 10 42.46 12.80 -22.27
N ILE A 11 42.93 14.01 -21.95
CA ILE A 11 42.26 14.91 -21.01
C ILE A 11 40.94 15.43 -21.60
N LEU A 12 40.92 15.80 -22.89
CA LEU A 12 39.70 16.22 -23.59
C LEU A 12 38.65 15.08 -23.68
N SER A 13 39.07 13.82 -23.83
CA SER A 13 38.16 12.68 -23.82
C SER A 13 37.58 12.33 -22.44
N LEU A 14 38.25 12.73 -21.35
CA LEU A 14 37.79 12.51 -19.98
C LEU A 14 36.84 13.61 -19.48
N ILE A 15 36.85 14.79 -20.10
CA ILE A 15 35.93 15.91 -19.79
C ILE A 15 34.63 15.81 -20.62
N SER A 16 34.56 14.92 -21.61
CA SER A 16 33.33 14.60 -22.36
C SER A 16 32.33 13.73 -21.56
N CYS A 17 32.41 13.72 -20.23
CA CYS A 17 31.22 13.48 -19.44
C CYS A 17 30.25 14.60 -19.78
N SER A 18 29.31 14.34 -20.68
CA SER A 18 28.09 15.14 -20.77
C SER A 18 27.62 15.30 -19.33
N GLU A 19 27.57 16.53 -18.82
CA GLU A 19 26.70 16.83 -17.71
C GLU A 19 25.33 16.35 -18.20
N LYS A 20 24.96 15.11 -17.81
CA LYS A 20 23.55 14.76 -17.72
C LYS A 20 23.07 15.81 -16.76
N GLN A 21 22.48 16.89 -17.28
CA GLN A 21 21.63 17.76 -16.51
C GLN A 21 20.83 16.79 -15.65
N LYS A 22 21.09 16.79 -14.34
CA LYS A 22 20.20 16.11 -13.42
C LYS A 22 18.89 16.84 -13.65
N LYS A 23 18.04 16.30 -14.52
CA LYS A 23 16.66 16.75 -14.65
C LYS A 23 16.18 16.74 -13.21
N GLU A 24 15.80 17.91 -12.71
CA GLU A 24 15.14 17.96 -11.43
C GLU A 24 14.01 16.92 -11.48
N PRO A 25 13.90 16.05 -10.47
CA PRO A 25 12.88 15.03 -10.47
C PRO A 25 11.53 15.72 -10.64
N GLU A 26 10.88 15.42 -11.77
CA GLU A 26 9.57 15.97 -12.06
C GLU A 26 8.60 15.47 -11.00
N SER A 27 7.99 16.40 -10.28
CA SER A 27 6.99 16.09 -9.26
C SER A 27 5.60 16.39 -9.82
N TYR A 28 4.64 15.57 -9.42
CA TYR A 28 3.23 15.70 -9.79
C TYR A 28 2.37 15.83 -8.54
N ILE A 29 1.18 16.39 -8.69
CA ILE A 29 0.24 16.49 -7.57
C ILE A 29 -0.16 15.09 -7.10
N GLU A 30 -0.48 14.96 -5.81
CA GLU A 30 -0.85 13.69 -5.21
C GLU A 30 -1.90 13.95 -4.13
N ASN A 31 -2.99 13.19 -4.17
CA ASN A 31 -4.12 13.41 -3.30
C ASN A 31 -3.85 12.82 -1.92
N ARG A 32 -3.94 13.66 -0.88
CA ARG A 32 -3.81 13.23 0.52
C ARG A 32 -5.18 12.80 1.05
N THR A 33 -5.59 11.58 0.70
CA THR A 33 -6.82 10.99 1.24
C THR A 33 -6.76 10.85 2.76
N SER A 34 -7.91 10.65 3.40
CA SER A 34 -7.96 10.44 4.86
C SER A 34 -7.17 9.20 5.33
N PHE A 35 -6.94 8.24 4.43
CA PHE A 35 -6.18 7.02 4.67
C PHE A 35 -4.76 7.07 4.09
N PHE A 36 -4.29 8.23 3.62
CA PHE A 36 -2.96 8.42 3.01
C PHE A 36 -1.82 7.90 3.90
N ASP A 37 -1.90 8.21 5.20
CA ASP A 37 -0.88 7.82 6.18
C ASP A 37 -0.86 6.31 6.47
N LEU A 38 -1.84 5.53 6.01
CA LEU A 38 -1.76 4.07 6.11
C LEU A 38 -0.65 3.49 5.23
N ARG A 39 -0.35 4.15 4.11
CA ARG A 39 0.71 3.77 3.17
C ARG A 39 2.00 4.54 3.43
N ASN A 40 1.87 5.82 3.76
CA ASN A 40 2.99 6.76 3.74
C ASN A 40 3.53 7.14 5.12
N SER A 41 3.07 6.47 6.19
CA SER A 41 3.50 6.71 7.57
C SER A 41 3.52 5.42 8.38
N ASP A 42 4.03 5.50 9.61
CA ASP A 42 3.97 4.41 10.58
C ASP A 42 2.52 4.20 11.06
N TRP A 43 1.81 3.28 10.40
CA TRP A 43 0.42 2.97 10.69
C TRP A 43 0.21 2.42 12.10
N THR A 44 1.25 1.92 12.78
CA THR A 44 1.15 1.50 14.19
C THR A 44 0.92 2.68 15.14
N LYS A 45 1.25 3.90 14.70
CA LYS A 45 1.05 5.16 15.43
C LYS A 45 -0.09 6.01 14.88
N ASN A 46 -0.78 5.54 13.85
CA ASN A 46 -1.85 6.28 13.21
C ASN A 46 -3.13 6.25 14.06
N ASP A 47 -3.57 7.41 14.55
CA ASP A 47 -4.80 7.49 15.35
C ASP A 47 -6.07 7.52 14.49
N TRP A 48 -5.96 7.88 13.21
CA TRP A 48 -7.09 7.84 12.28
C TRP A 48 -7.62 6.42 12.13
N ILE A 49 -6.76 5.42 11.90
CA ILE A 49 -7.21 4.02 11.74
C ILE A 49 -7.77 3.42 13.03
N ARG A 50 -7.44 3.98 14.21
CA ARG A 50 -7.94 3.47 15.49
C ARG A 50 -9.39 3.88 15.75
N LYS A 51 -9.97 4.78 14.96
CA LYS A 51 -11.38 5.18 15.13
C LYS A 51 -12.33 4.07 14.66
N PRO A 52 -13.42 3.77 15.39
CA PRO A 52 -14.31 2.68 15.04
C PRO A 52 -14.91 2.77 13.64
N GLU A 53 -15.32 3.96 13.23
CA GLU A 53 -15.89 4.24 11.92
C GLU A 53 -14.89 3.98 10.78
N ASN A 54 -13.62 4.29 10.99
CA ASN A 54 -12.57 4.07 10.00
C ASN A 54 -12.21 2.58 9.91
N LEU A 55 -12.17 1.87 11.05
CA LEU A 55 -12.02 0.41 11.05
C LEU A 55 -13.17 -0.26 10.28
N LYS A 56 -14.41 0.20 10.46
CA LYS A 56 -15.55 -0.31 9.71
C LYS A 56 -15.39 -0.07 8.21
N ILE A 57 -15.01 1.14 7.79
CA ILE A 57 -14.80 1.46 6.37
C ILE A 57 -13.71 0.57 5.76
N ILE A 58 -12.55 0.45 6.43
CA ILE A 58 -11.45 -0.37 5.95
C ILE A 58 -11.85 -1.84 5.88
N HIS A 59 -12.49 -2.36 6.92
CA HIS A 59 -12.95 -3.74 6.96
C HIS A 59 -13.95 -4.06 5.85
N GLU A 60 -14.97 -3.23 5.65
CA GLU A 60 -15.96 -3.44 4.59
C GLU A 60 -15.35 -3.33 3.20
N THR A 61 -14.39 -2.42 3.03
CA THR A 61 -13.61 -2.31 1.78
C THR A 61 -12.76 -3.57 1.54
N PHE A 62 -12.09 -4.09 2.57
CA PHE A 62 -11.29 -5.31 2.51
C PHE A 62 -12.15 -6.55 2.25
N LYS A 63 -13.37 -6.63 2.82
CA LYS A 63 -14.34 -7.68 2.49
C LYS A 63 -14.75 -7.64 1.03
N LYS A 64 -15.05 -6.45 0.47
CA LYS A 64 -15.38 -6.30 -0.96
C LYS A 64 -14.21 -6.70 -1.85
N PHE A 65 -12.99 -6.39 -1.43
CA PHE A 65 -11.77 -6.71 -2.16
C PHE A 65 -11.36 -8.19 -2.07
N GLY A 66 -11.63 -8.82 -0.93
CA GLY A 66 -11.24 -10.18 -0.61
C GLY A 66 -10.01 -10.24 0.30
N TYR A 67 -10.20 -10.67 1.55
CA TYR A 67 -9.12 -10.83 2.53
C TYR A 67 -8.05 -11.82 2.07
N GLU A 68 -8.40 -12.81 1.26
CA GLU A 68 -7.48 -13.78 0.68
C GLU A 68 -6.40 -13.15 -0.19
N ASN A 69 -6.67 -11.99 -0.79
CA ASN A 69 -5.67 -11.23 -1.54
C ASN A 69 -4.72 -10.47 -0.60
N LEU A 70 -5.26 -9.95 0.51
CA LEU A 70 -4.48 -9.21 1.52
C LEU A 70 -3.62 -10.14 2.38
N GLU A 71 -4.08 -11.36 2.67
CA GLU A 71 -3.32 -12.34 3.44
C GLU A 71 -2.00 -12.73 2.75
N LYS A 72 -1.88 -12.55 1.43
CA LYS A 72 -0.63 -12.79 0.68
C LYS A 72 0.52 -11.87 1.13
N LEU A 73 0.21 -10.74 1.77
CA LEU A 73 1.21 -9.84 2.35
C LEU A 73 1.78 -10.35 3.68
N ILE A 74 1.20 -11.42 4.24
CA ILE A 74 1.56 -11.94 5.55
C ILE A 74 2.49 -13.14 5.34
N ASN A 75 3.77 -12.95 5.64
CA ASN A 75 4.75 -14.03 5.70
C ASN A 75 4.60 -14.76 7.03
N LYS A 76 3.92 -15.90 7.02
CA LYS A 76 3.64 -16.73 8.20
C LYS A 76 4.73 -17.77 8.41
N TYR A 77 5.18 -17.91 9.65
CA TYR A 77 6.08 -18.95 10.14
C TYR A 77 5.44 -19.65 11.34
N ASP A 78 6.04 -20.74 11.83
CA ASP A 78 5.44 -21.59 12.87
C ASP A 78 5.02 -20.80 14.13
N ASN A 79 5.86 -19.86 14.58
CA ASN A 79 5.65 -19.13 15.84
C ASN A 79 5.73 -17.60 15.69
N GLU A 80 5.73 -17.12 14.45
CA GLU A 80 5.87 -15.70 14.13
C GLU A 80 5.28 -15.39 12.76
N PHE A 81 5.00 -14.12 12.51
CA PHE A 81 4.70 -13.66 11.17
C PHE A 81 5.21 -12.25 10.96
N LEU A 82 5.42 -11.91 9.70
CA LEU A 82 5.79 -10.60 9.23
C LEU A 82 4.67 -10.09 8.32
N ILE A 83 4.18 -8.89 8.58
CA ILE A 83 3.30 -8.15 7.67
C ILE A 83 3.99 -6.84 7.34
N GLU A 84 4.32 -6.62 6.06
CA GLU A 84 5.20 -5.52 5.64
C GLU A 84 6.51 -5.54 6.46
N ASN A 85 6.79 -4.47 7.20
CA ASN A 85 7.97 -4.33 8.08
C ASN A 85 7.66 -4.63 9.56
N ILE A 86 6.51 -5.22 9.88
CA ILE A 86 6.08 -5.47 11.27
C ILE A 86 6.21 -6.93 11.60
N TYR A 87 7.18 -7.22 12.47
CA TYR A 87 7.44 -8.54 13.01
C TYR A 87 6.61 -8.79 14.27
N ILE A 88 5.85 -9.89 14.28
CA ILE A 88 5.05 -10.32 15.42
C ILE A 88 5.49 -11.73 15.82
N LYS A 89 6.09 -11.85 17.00
CA LYS A 89 6.55 -13.11 17.59
C LYS A 89 5.40 -13.93 18.19
N ARG A 90 4.41 -14.28 17.37
CA ARG A 90 3.29 -15.19 17.67
C ARG A 90 2.89 -15.91 16.40
N ASN A 91 2.44 -17.16 16.51
CA ASN A 91 1.74 -17.80 15.40
C ASN A 91 0.50 -16.97 15.01
N PHE A 92 0.29 -16.76 13.72
CA PHE A 92 -0.78 -15.91 13.20
C PHE A 92 -2.17 -16.43 13.56
N ASP A 93 -2.44 -17.71 13.33
CA ASP A 93 -3.77 -18.29 13.55
C ASP A 93 -4.08 -18.37 15.06
N ASN A 94 -3.11 -18.79 15.88
CA ASN A 94 -3.24 -18.77 17.34
C ASN A 94 -3.49 -17.37 17.90
N LEU A 95 -2.91 -16.32 17.28
CA LEU A 95 -3.14 -14.94 17.68
C LEU A 95 -4.61 -14.55 17.45
N ILE A 96 -5.16 -14.86 16.27
CA ILE A 96 -6.57 -14.59 15.94
C ILE A 96 -7.51 -15.30 16.92
N ASP A 97 -7.28 -16.59 17.16
CA ASP A 97 -8.07 -17.39 18.11
C ASP A 97 -8.02 -16.84 19.52
N SER A 98 -6.80 -16.57 20.01
CA SER A 98 -6.61 -16.09 21.37
C SER A 98 -7.23 -14.71 21.57
N LEU A 99 -7.18 -13.83 20.56
CA LEU A 99 -7.84 -12.53 20.62
C LEU A 99 -9.36 -12.68 20.71
N GLU A 100 -9.97 -13.52 19.87
CA GLU A 100 -11.41 -13.77 19.93
C GLU A 100 -11.85 -14.31 21.31
N LEU A 101 -11.15 -15.33 21.82
CA LEU A 101 -11.48 -15.97 23.10
C LEU A 101 -11.31 -15.02 24.28
N SER A 102 -10.25 -14.20 24.27
CA SER A 102 -9.94 -13.28 25.37
C SER A 102 -10.87 -12.08 25.48
N TYR A 103 -11.59 -11.71 24.40
CA TYR A 103 -12.52 -10.58 24.44
C TYR A 103 -13.64 -10.78 25.49
N LYS A 104 -14.22 -11.99 25.54
CA LYS A 104 -15.32 -12.35 26.45
C LYS A 104 -14.84 -12.72 27.85
N ASN A 105 -13.58 -13.12 28.00
CA ASN A 105 -13.03 -13.59 29.27
C ASN A 105 -11.66 -12.97 29.56
N LEU A 106 -11.64 -11.71 30.00
CA LEU A 106 -10.42 -10.98 30.35
C LEU A 106 -9.67 -11.54 31.58
N LYS A 107 -10.14 -12.64 32.18
CA LYS A 107 -9.40 -13.39 33.21
C LYS A 107 -8.37 -14.37 32.62
N THR A 108 -8.05 -14.25 31.33
CA THR A 108 -6.95 -15.03 30.72
C THR A 108 -5.63 -14.74 31.42
N GLU A 109 -4.86 -15.78 31.74
CA GLU A 109 -3.54 -15.70 32.40
C GLU A 109 -2.47 -14.94 31.57
N ASN A 110 -2.76 -14.64 30.29
CA ASN A 110 -1.81 -13.99 29.41
C ASN A 110 -2.01 -12.46 29.37
N LYS A 111 -1.09 -11.75 30.04
CA LYS A 111 -1.00 -10.29 30.12
C LYS A 111 -1.15 -9.57 28.77
N TYR A 112 -0.62 -10.15 27.68
CA TYR A 112 -0.65 -9.51 26.36
C TYR A 112 -2.08 -9.27 25.85
N TYR A 113 -2.97 -10.25 25.99
CA TYR A 113 -4.34 -10.14 25.47
C TYR A 113 -5.21 -9.20 26.33
N VAL A 114 -4.97 -9.20 27.64
CA VAL A 114 -5.61 -8.26 28.57
C VAL A 114 -5.23 -6.82 28.18
N GLU A 115 -3.94 -6.53 28.05
CA GLU A 115 -3.47 -5.20 27.65
C GLU A 115 -3.95 -4.80 26.26
N PHE A 116 -4.03 -5.75 25.31
CA PHE A 116 -4.59 -5.48 23.98
C PHE A 116 -6.02 -4.96 24.09
N TRP A 117 -6.90 -5.69 24.77
CA TRP A 117 -8.31 -5.32 24.88
C TRP A 117 -8.55 -4.08 25.73
N GLU A 118 -7.74 -3.86 26.77
CA GLU A 118 -7.78 -2.61 27.55
C GLU A 118 -7.44 -1.40 26.69
N ARG A 119 -6.44 -1.49 25.80
CA ARG A 119 -6.15 -0.42 24.85
C ARG A 119 -7.31 -0.17 23.90
N ARG A 120 -7.90 -1.23 23.33
CA ARG A 120 -9.05 -1.11 22.42
C ARG A 120 -10.27 -0.47 23.10
N LYS A 121 -10.53 -0.84 24.37
CA LYS A 121 -11.58 -0.22 25.19
C LYS A 121 -11.32 1.25 25.46
N LYS A 122 -10.07 1.62 25.77
CA LYS A 122 -9.67 3.02 25.95
C LYS A 122 -9.86 3.85 24.66
N GLU A 123 -9.55 3.25 23.52
CA GLU A 123 -9.76 3.82 22.18
C GLU A 123 -11.23 3.78 21.73
N LYS A 124 -12.12 3.10 22.50
CA LYS A 124 -13.54 2.89 22.22
C LYS A 124 -13.80 2.16 20.89
N ASN A 125 -12.88 1.28 20.49
CA ASN A 125 -12.95 0.51 19.25
C ASN A 125 -12.96 -1.02 19.46
N ASP A 126 -13.08 -1.47 20.70
CA ASP A 126 -13.05 -2.88 21.07
C ASP A 126 -14.14 -3.71 20.39
N SER A 127 -15.37 -3.19 20.31
CA SER A 127 -16.48 -3.89 19.67
C SER A 127 -16.24 -4.16 18.18
N ILE A 128 -15.79 -3.15 17.43
CA ILE A 128 -15.53 -3.31 15.98
C ILE A 128 -14.27 -4.17 15.74
N VAL A 129 -13.23 -4.05 16.57
CA VAL A 129 -12.05 -4.92 16.46
C VAL A 129 -12.43 -6.37 16.72
N TYR A 130 -13.29 -6.63 17.71
CA TYR A 130 -13.81 -7.97 17.97
C TYR A 130 -14.65 -8.52 16.80
N GLU A 131 -15.52 -7.70 16.22
CA GLU A 131 -16.29 -8.06 15.02
C GLU A 131 -15.37 -8.47 13.86
N ILE A 132 -14.36 -7.65 13.56
CA ILE A 132 -13.38 -7.91 12.49
C ILE A 132 -12.64 -9.22 12.73
N ILE A 133 -12.14 -9.45 13.95
CA ILE A 133 -11.38 -10.67 14.30
C ILE A 133 -12.26 -11.91 14.12
N ARG A 134 -13.51 -11.85 14.61
CA ARG A 134 -14.47 -12.95 14.46
C ARG A 134 -14.80 -13.23 13.00
N GLU A 135 -15.01 -12.21 12.18
CA GLU A 135 -15.30 -12.38 10.74
C GLU A 135 -14.09 -12.96 9.99
N ILE A 136 -12.88 -12.46 10.23
CA ILE A 136 -11.65 -13.02 9.63
C ILE A 136 -11.50 -14.50 10.02
N LYS A 137 -11.72 -14.84 11.29
CA LYS A 137 -11.66 -16.22 11.75
C LYS A 137 -12.69 -17.11 11.06
N SER A 138 -13.96 -16.69 11.04
CA SER A 138 -15.05 -17.44 10.39
C SER A 138 -14.74 -17.70 8.90
N GLN A 139 -14.22 -16.69 8.19
CA GLN A 139 -13.77 -16.87 6.80
C GLN A 139 -12.68 -17.94 6.68
N LYS A 140 -11.70 -17.94 7.59
CA LYS A 140 -10.56 -18.88 7.55
C LYS A 140 -10.94 -20.31 7.91
N GLU A 141 -11.77 -20.49 8.93
CA GLU A 141 -12.15 -21.83 9.43
C GLU A 141 -13.23 -22.48 8.56
N ASN A 142 -14.21 -21.69 8.11
CA ASN A 142 -15.41 -22.20 7.47
C ASN A 142 -15.48 -21.93 5.96
N ASN A 143 -14.47 -21.26 5.39
CA ASN A 143 -14.53 -20.69 4.04
C ASN A 143 -15.79 -19.83 3.82
N GLU A 144 -16.26 -19.17 4.89
CA GLU A 144 -17.45 -18.34 4.84
C GLU A 144 -17.20 -17.13 3.94
N LYS A 145 -18.11 -16.93 2.98
CA LYS A 145 -18.09 -15.71 2.17
C LYS A 145 -18.56 -14.55 3.04
N LEU A 146 -17.65 -13.65 3.38
CA LEU A 146 -18.00 -12.47 4.14
C LEU A 146 -18.91 -11.55 3.32
N ILE A 147 -20.05 -11.19 3.91
CA ILE A 147 -20.98 -10.24 3.30
C ILE A 147 -20.49 -8.83 3.59
N CYS A 148 -20.32 -8.06 2.52
CA CYS A 148 -19.93 -6.66 2.59
C CYS A 148 -21.16 -5.75 2.66
N ASP A 149 -21.12 -4.78 3.56
CA ASP A 149 -22.03 -3.64 3.58
C ASP A 149 -21.48 -2.51 2.70
N ASN A 150 -22.01 -2.44 1.47
CA ASN A 150 -21.57 -1.46 0.47
C ASN A 150 -21.67 0.01 0.91
N ARG A 151 -22.46 0.33 1.95
CA ARG A 151 -22.58 1.70 2.49
C ARG A 151 -21.29 2.21 3.13
N PHE A 152 -20.43 1.30 3.59
CA PHE A 152 -19.17 1.63 4.25
C PHE A 152 -17.95 1.39 3.37
N VAL A 153 -18.14 0.96 2.12
CA VAL A 153 -17.02 0.73 1.20
C VAL A 153 -16.44 2.07 0.76
N ASN A 154 -15.12 2.19 0.84
CA ASN A 154 -14.39 3.29 0.24
C ASN A 154 -14.00 2.91 -1.20
N ASP A 155 -14.70 3.46 -2.19
CA ASP A 155 -14.47 3.13 -3.60
C ASP A 155 -13.06 3.52 -4.08
N THR A 156 -12.51 4.65 -3.62
CA THR A 156 -11.14 5.05 -3.95
C THR A 156 -10.13 4.03 -3.44
N LEU A 157 -10.21 3.62 -2.17
CA LEU A 157 -9.32 2.60 -1.61
C LEU A 157 -9.51 1.25 -2.30
N PHE A 158 -10.75 0.85 -2.57
CA PHE A 158 -11.05 -0.38 -3.29
C PHE A 158 -10.39 -0.43 -4.66
N ASP A 159 -10.45 0.68 -5.40
CA ASP A 159 -9.82 0.78 -6.71
C ASP A 159 -8.29 0.82 -6.62
N LEU A 160 -7.72 1.49 -5.61
CA LEU A 160 -6.28 1.46 -5.36
C LEU A 160 -5.80 0.02 -5.07
N LEU A 161 -6.51 -0.73 -4.23
CA LEU A 161 -6.19 -2.14 -3.97
C LEU A 161 -6.27 -3.00 -5.23
N LYS A 162 -7.28 -2.76 -6.09
CA LYS A 162 -7.39 -3.47 -7.37
C LYS A 162 -6.22 -3.20 -8.31
N ILE A 163 -5.76 -1.95 -8.40
CA ILE A 163 -4.60 -1.60 -9.21
C ILE A 163 -3.33 -2.23 -8.63
N GLU A 164 -3.21 -2.29 -7.29
CA GLU A 164 -2.03 -2.80 -6.62
C GLU A 164 -1.85 -4.32 -6.70
N PHE A 165 -2.93 -5.06 -6.51
CA PHE A 165 -2.88 -6.51 -6.26
C PHE A 165 -3.43 -7.37 -7.40
N TYR A 166 -3.98 -6.76 -8.45
CA TYR A 166 -4.67 -7.48 -9.52
C TYR A 166 -3.99 -7.24 -10.88
N ASP A 167 -2.87 -7.93 -11.10
CA ASP A 167 -2.01 -7.84 -12.29
C ASP A 167 -2.30 -8.91 -13.36
N LYS A 168 -3.02 -9.99 -13.00
CA LYS A 168 -3.25 -11.16 -13.87
C LYS A 168 -3.82 -10.84 -15.26
N ASP A 169 -4.59 -9.76 -15.38
CA ASP A 169 -5.22 -9.32 -16.62
C ASP A 169 -4.67 -7.97 -17.11
N LEU A 170 -3.48 -7.57 -16.64
CA LEU A 170 -2.88 -6.31 -17.01
C LEU A 170 -2.49 -6.31 -18.50
N ASN A 171 -3.05 -5.36 -19.22
CA ASN A 171 -2.81 -5.12 -20.64
C ASN A 171 -2.87 -3.60 -20.90
N ASN A 172 -2.62 -3.19 -22.14
CA ASN A 172 -2.62 -1.76 -22.49
C ASN A 172 -3.93 -1.05 -22.12
N GLU A 173 -5.09 -1.65 -22.41
CA GLU A 173 -6.40 -1.05 -22.12
C GLU A 173 -6.63 -0.90 -20.61
N LYS A 174 -6.27 -1.93 -19.83
CA LYS A 174 -6.38 -1.88 -18.37
C LYS A 174 -5.45 -0.84 -17.78
N ALA A 175 -4.21 -0.75 -18.27
CA ALA A 175 -3.25 0.24 -17.80
C ALA A 175 -3.67 1.68 -18.11
N GLU A 176 -4.24 1.93 -19.29
CA GLU A 176 -4.84 3.23 -19.62
C GLU A 176 -6.00 3.56 -18.69
N LYS A 177 -6.88 2.59 -18.40
CA LYS A 177 -7.98 2.77 -17.43
C LYS A 177 -7.48 3.06 -16.01
N ASP A 178 -6.43 2.38 -15.57
CA ASP A 178 -5.83 2.59 -14.25
C ASP A 178 -5.18 3.96 -14.14
N PHE A 179 -4.44 4.36 -15.18
CA PHE A 179 -3.88 5.70 -15.30
C PHE A 179 -4.96 6.78 -15.22
N GLU A 180 -6.02 6.68 -16.03
CA GLU A 180 -7.12 7.64 -16.03
C GLU A 180 -7.84 7.68 -14.69
N LYS A 181 -8.01 6.51 -14.05
CA LYS A 181 -8.64 6.43 -12.72
C LYS A 181 -7.82 7.16 -11.66
N LEU A 182 -6.50 6.97 -11.64
CA LEU A 182 -5.62 7.67 -10.70
C LEU A 182 -5.64 9.18 -10.92
N LYS A 183 -5.56 9.61 -12.18
CA LYS A 183 -5.69 11.02 -12.56
C LYS A 183 -6.99 11.63 -12.04
N ASN A 184 -8.11 10.95 -12.25
CA ASN A 184 -9.43 11.41 -11.80
C ASN A 184 -9.56 11.53 -10.28
N TYR A 185 -8.80 10.73 -9.53
CA TYR A 185 -8.72 10.83 -8.07
C TYR A 185 -7.68 11.83 -7.56
N GLY A 186 -6.92 12.49 -8.45
CA GLY A 186 -5.86 13.43 -8.10
C GLY A 186 -4.52 12.77 -7.74
N PHE A 187 -4.34 11.48 -8.03
CA PHE A 187 -3.12 10.72 -7.76
C PHE A 187 -2.12 10.79 -8.92
N HIS A 188 -1.73 12.00 -9.33
CA HIS A 188 -0.92 12.18 -10.54
C HIS A 188 0.52 11.66 -10.38
N GLN A 189 1.12 11.77 -9.18
CA GLN A 189 2.43 11.16 -8.93
C GLN A 189 2.35 9.63 -9.00
N SER A 190 1.33 9.03 -8.39
CA SER A 190 1.10 7.59 -8.52
C SER A 190 0.82 7.15 -9.96
N ALA A 191 0.13 7.98 -10.76
CA ALA A 191 -0.11 7.73 -12.18
C ALA A 191 1.18 7.83 -13.01
N TYR A 192 2.06 8.79 -12.71
CA TYR A 192 3.41 8.86 -13.29
C TYR A 192 4.20 7.58 -12.97
N ASN A 193 4.19 7.17 -11.71
CA ASN A 193 4.90 5.98 -11.25
C ASN A 193 4.37 4.72 -11.93
N LEU A 194 3.05 4.59 -12.14
CA LEU A 194 2.46 3.51 -12.92
C LEU A 194 3.03 3.45 -14.35
N LEU A 195 3.31 4.60 -14.98
CA LEU A 195 3.86 4.63 -16.34
C LEU A 195 5.35 4.30 -16.42
N TYR A 196 6.14 4.66 -15.41
CA TYR A 196 7.61 4.68 -15.54
C TYR A 196 8.37 3.95 -14.41
N GLU A 197 7.73 3.72 -13.27
CA GLU A 197 8.35 3.26 -12.02
C GLU A 197 7.66 2.00 -11.48
N ARG A 198 6.93 1.27 -12.33
CA ARG A 198 6.28 0.00 -11.99
C ARG A 198 6.68 -1.10 -12.97
N HIS A 199 7.36 -2.15 -12.48
CA HIS A 199 7.80 -3.31 -13.27
C HIS A 199 6.64 -3.98 -14.00
N GLU A 200 5.47 -4.07 -13.38
CA GLU A 200 4.28 -4.71 -13.94
C GLU A 200 3.81 -4.01 -15.23
N TYR A 201 4.12 -2.71 -15.37
CA TYR A 201 3.70 -1.87 -16.48
C TYR A 201 4.81 -1.64 -17.51
N SER A 202 6.06 -2.07 -17.26
CA SER A 202 7.21 -1.71 -18.10
C SER A 202 7.11 -2.24 -19.52
N GLU A 203 6.64 -3.48 -19.68
CA GLU A 203 6.55 -4.18 -20.96
C GLU A 203 5.34 -3.77 -21.82
N LEU A 204 4.43 -2.95 -21.27
CA LEU A 204 3.24 -2.49 -21.98
C LEU A 204 3.59 -1.45 -23.05
N LYS A 205 2.92 -1.54 -24.20
CA LYS A 205 3.10 -0.60 -25.32
C LYS A 205 2.17 0.60 -25.15
N LEU A 206 2.40 1.41 -24.12
CA LEU A 206 1.64 2.62 -23.83
C LEU A 206 2.24 3.85 -24.54
N ASP A 207 1.40 4.80 -24.93
CA ASP A 207 1.83 6.12 -25.40
C ASP A 207 2.18 7.00 -24.19
N ARG A 208 3.29 6.65 -23.52
CA ARG A 208 3.66 7.23 -22.22
C ARG A 208 3.89 8.73 -22.31
N ASP A 209 4.48 9.22 -23.39
CA ASP A 209 4.74 10.65 -23.57
C ASP A 209 3.44 11.43 -23.65
N LYS A 210 2.45 10.94 -24.42
CA LYS A 210 1.11 11.55 -24.45
C LYS A 210 0.44 11.49 -23.09
N MET A 211 0.41 10.33 -22.45
CA MET A 211 -0.24 10.16 -21.15
C MET A 211 0.40 11.06 -20.08
N LYS A 212 1.73 11.19 -20.09
CA LYS A 212 2.47 12.08 -19.20
C LYS A 212 2.07 13.55 -19.36
N THR A 213 1.74 14.00 -20.58
CA THR A 213 1.27 15.39 -20.78
C THR A 213 -0.06 15.70 -20.10
N ASP A 214 -0.87 14.68 -19.76
CA ASP A 214 -2.12 14.84 -19.03
C ASP A 214 -1.91 14.98 -17.51
N LEU A 215 -0.69 14.82 -17.01
CA LEU A 215 -0.39 14.90 -15.60
C LEU A 215 -0.16 16.34 -15.12
N THR A 216 -0.72 16.67 -13.96
CA THR A 216 -0.56 17.99 -13.35
C THR A 216 0.71 18.03 -12.50
N LYS A 217 1.66 18.87 -12.91
CA LYS A 217 2.94 19.07 -12.21
C LYS A 217 2.73 19.76 -10.86
N SER A 218 3.63 19.48 -9.93
CA SER A 218 3.72 20.08 -8.61
C SER A 218 5.13 20.63 -8.37
N SER A 219 5.22 21.72 -7.61
CA SER A 219 6.50 22.23 -7.09
C SER A 219 6.98 21.47 -5.85
N GLU A 220 6.09 20.71 -5.21
CA GLU A 220 6.38 19.93 -4.00
C GLU A 220 6.18 18.44 -4.28
N PHE A 221 7.14 17.63 -3.84
CA PHE A 221 7.03 16.19 -3.86
C PHE A 221 6.14 15.70 -2.70
N ILE A 222 5.19 14.83 -3.02
CA ILE A 222 4.34 14.13 -2.06
C ILE A 222 4.51 12.64 -2.32
N ASN A 223 4.66 11.85 -1.26
CA ASN A 223 4.82 10.40 -1.38
C ASN A 223 3.62 9.80 -2.14
N PRO A 224 3.85 9.12 -3.28
CA PRO A 224 2.77 8.49 -4.03
C PRO A 224 2.23 7.26 -3.29
N TRP A 225 0.98 6.90 -3.60
CA TRP A 225 0.44 5.60 -3.22
C TRP A 225 1.21 4.48 -3.92
N PHE A 226 1.39 4.61 -5.24
CA PHE A 226 2.16 3.67 -6.05
C PHE A 226 3.62 4.10 -6.12
N GLN A 227 4.44 3.49 -5.26
CA GLN A 227 5.87 3.76 -5.17
C GLN A 227 6.65 3.04 -6.27
N ASP A 228 7.85 3.55 -6.54
CA ASP A 228 8.81 2.93 -7.45
C ASP A 228 9.19 1.53 -6.96
N ASN A 229 8.96 0.51 -7.80
CA ASN A 229 9.40 -0.86 -7.54
C ASN A 229 10.41 -1.37 -8.58
N THR A 230 10.97 -0.49 -9.41
CA THR A 230 11.90 -0.82 -10.51
C THR A 230 13.37 -0.86 -10.12
N LYS A 231 13.68 -0.51 -8.87
CA LYS A 231 15.04 -0.35 -8.33
C LYS A 231 15.55 -1.59 -7.62
#